data_AF-A0A7C6A259-F1
#
_entry.id   AF-A0A7C6A259-F1
#
_cell.length_a   1.000
_cell.length_b   1.000
_cell.length_c   1.000
_cell.angle_alpha   90.00
_cell.angle_beta   90.00
_cell.angle_gamma   90.00
#
_symmetry.space_group_name_H-M   'P 1'
#
loop_
_entity.id
_entity.type
_entity.pdbx_description
1 polymer ?
#
loop_
_entity_poly.entity_id
_entity_poly.type
_entity_poly.pdbx_seq_one_letter_code
_entity_poly.pdbx_strand_id
1 'polypeptide(L)'
;MKVPSRESAILRAILQALRRVPGLVVRKRHGSAASYAGDADLYGCYRGRHFEIEIKRPGCTATPLQQHRLKQWARAGALTGVVHSAQEALQLLDEDGKSQHELPVHDRA
;
A
#
# COMPACT_ATOMS: atom_id res chain seq x y z
N MET A 1 -6.44 1.08 -28.62
CA MET A 1 -5.55 0.39 -27.65
C MET A 1 -4.93 1.43 -26.73
N LYS A 2 -5.05 1.26 -25.40
CA LYS A 2 -4.44 2.18 -24.42
C LYS A 2 -2.96 1.80 -24.30
N VAL A 3 -2.05 2.73 -24.61
CA VAL A 3 -0.60 2.50 -24.49
C VAL A 3 -0.28 2.08 -23.04
N PRO A 4 0.55 1.04 -22.80
CA PRO A 4 0.93 0.64 -21.46
C PRO A 4 1.54 1.82 -20.73
N SER A 5 0.92 2.23 -19.63
CA SER A 5 1.47 3.31 -18.81
C SER A 5 2.78 2.83 -18.19
N ARG A 6 3.84 3.64 -18.30
CA ARG A 6 5.09 3.38 -17.58
C ARG A 6 4.79 3.30 -16.08
N GLU A 7 5.53 2.48 -15.36
CA GLU A 7 5.38 2.33 -13.91
C GLU A 7 5.49 3.67 -13.18
N SER A 8 6.37 4.56 -13.65
CA SER A 8 6.50 5.93 -13.15
C SER A 8 5.27 6.81 -13.40
N ALA A 9 4.46 6.53 -14.43
CA ALA A 9 3.18 7.21 -14.66
C ALA A 9 2.12 6.69 -13.69
N ILE A 10 2.07 5.37 -13.48
CA ILE A 10 1.17 4.73 -12.50
C ILE A 10 1.47 5.24 -11.09
N LEU A 11 2.74 5.25 -10.69
CA LEU A 11 3.19 5.78 -9.40
C LEU A 11 2.76 7.23 -9.20
N ARG A 12 2.93 8.09 -10.20
CA ARG A 12 2.52 9.50 -10.11
C ARG A 12 1.01 9.64 -9.93
N ALA A 13 0.22 8.86 -10.66
CA ALA A 13 -1.23 8.86 -10.52
C ALA A 13 -1.68 8.39 -9.13
N ILE A 14 -1.08 7.31 -8.61
CA ILE A 14 -1.35 6.81 -7.25
C ILE A 14 -0.99 7.87 -6.20
N LEU A 15 0.22 8.44 -6.25
CA LEU A 15 0.63 9.47 -5.30
C LEU A 15 -0.30 10.69 -5.33
N GLN A 16 -0.73 11.14 -6.51
CA GLN A 16 -1.67 12.25 -6.63
C GLN A 16 -3.02 11.93 -5.99
N ALA A 17 -3.54 10.72 -6.20
CA ALA A 17 -4.80 10.29 -5.60
C ALA A 17 -4.70 10.16 -4.08
N LEU A 18 -3.70 9.44 -3.57
CA LEU A 18 -3.52 9.21 -2.14
C LEU A 18 -3.31 10.51 -1.36
N ARG A 19 -2.52 11.46 -1.90
CA ARG A 19 -2.27 12.76 -1.25
C ARG A 19 -3.50 13.67 -1.16
N ARG A 20 -4.57 13.38 -1.91
CA ARG A 20 -5.84 14.12 -1.82
C ARG A 20 -6.76 13.57 -0.73
N VAL A 21 -6.46 12.41 -0.16
CA VAL A 21 -7.26 11.81 0.91
C VAL A 21 -6.93 12.49 2.24
N PRO A 22 -7.89 13.15 2.91
CA PRO A 22 -7.65 13.78 4.20
C PRO A 22 -7.16 12.78 5.25
N GLY A 23 -6.13 13.14 6.02
CA GLY A 23 -5.58 12.29 7.08
C GLY A 23 -4.69 11.13 6.60
N LEU A 24 -4.47 10.99 5.30
CA LEU A 24 -3.54 10.00 4.74
C LEU A 24 -2.13 10.60 4.62
N VAL A 25 -1.15 9.93 5.22
CA VAL A 25 0.28 10.23 5.02
C VAL A 25 0.87 9.18 4.11
N VAL A 26 1.47 9.59 2.99
CA VAL A 26 2.17 8.69 2.05
C VAL A 26 3.58 9.18 1.76
N ARG A 27 4.51 8.24 1.65
CA ARG A 27 5.91 8.46 1.27
C ARG A 27 6.29 7.46 0.18
N LYS A 28 7.08 7.94 -0.78
CA LYS A 28 7.74 7.08 -1.76
C LYS A 28 9.05 6.60 -1.16
N ARG A 29 9.31 5.30 -1.24
CA ARG A 29 10.61 4.72 -0.92
C ARG A 29 11.54 4.86 -2.12
N HIS A 30 12.76 5.31 -1.88
CA HIS A 30 13.80 5.36 -2.90
C HIS A 30 14.72 4.16 -2.69
N GLY A 31 15.02 3.41 -3.75
CA GLY A 31 16.06 2.40 -3.71
C GLY A 31 17.40 3.08 -3.50
N SER A 32 18.06 2.81 -2.38
CA SER A 32 19.40 3.27 -2.05
C SER A 32 20.17 2.13 -1.39
N ALA A 33 21.49 2.25 -1.26
CA ALA A 33 22.30 1.26 -0.54
C ALA A 33 21.88 1.08 0.93
N ALA A 34 21.16 2.05 1.52
CA ALA A 34 20.61 1.98 2.86
C ALA A 34 19.17 1.40 2.92
N SER A 35 18.57 1.06 1.79
CA SER A 35 17.20 0.52 1.71
C SER A 35 17.22 -1.00 1.80
N TYR A 36 16.24 -1.60 2.48
CA TYR A 36 16.11 -3.06 2.49
C TYR A 36 15.63 -3.57 1.13
N ALA A 37 16.29 -4.61 0.62
CA ALA A 37 15.91 -5.23 -0.64
C ALA A 37 14.48 -5.81 -0.57
N GLY A 38 13.69 -5.50 -1.60
CA GLY A 38 12.31 -5.96 -1.75
C GLY A 38 11.27 -5.19 -0.91
N ASP A 39 11.67 -4.13 -0.22
CA ASP A 39 10.73 -3.22 0.39
C ASP A 39 9.79 -2.59 -0.66
N ALA A 40 8.54 -2.34 -0.26
CA ALA A 40 7.52 -1.83 -1.16
C ALA A 40 7.81 -0.40 -1.65
N ASP A 41 7.25 -0.03 -2.80
CA ASP A 41 7.45 1.28 -3.43
C ASP A 41 6.92 2.45 -2.58
N LEU A 42 5.76 2.27 -1.94
CA LEU A 42 5.09 3.29 -1.12
C LEU A 42 4.79 2.76 0.28
N TYR A 43 4.90 3.64 1.27
CA TYR A 43 4.49 3.36 2.64
C TYR A 43 3.85 4.59 3.27
N GLY A 44 3.15 4.39 4.38
CA GLY A 44 2.46 5.48 5.05
C GLY A 44 1.51 5.03 6.14
N CYS A 45 0.66 5.96 6.56
CA CYS A 45 -0.36 5.68 7.56
C CYS A 45 -1.68 6.35 7.17
N TYR A 46 -2.78 5.65 7.40
CA TYR A 46 -4.15 6.15 7.22
C TYR A 46 -5.05 5.60 8.32
N ARG A 47 -5.88 6.46 8.93
CA ARG A 47 -6.79 6.08 10.04
C ARG A 47 -6.09 5.31 11.18
N GLY A 48 -4.82 5.61 11.46
CA GLY A 48 -4.03 4.96 12.51
C GLY A 48 -3.40 3.63 12.11
N ARG A 49 -3.56 3.17 10.87
CA ARG A 49 -2.99 1.92 10.37
C ARG A 49 -1.87 2.17 9.35
N HIS A 50 -0.71 1.52 9.58
CA HIS A 50 0.41 1.53 8.63
C HIS A 50 0.04 0.78 7.36
N PHE A 51 0.58 1.19 6.21
CA PHE A 51 0.44 0.48 4.95
C PHE A 51 1.74 0.37 4.16
N GLU A 52 1.84 -0.67 3.33
CA GLU A 52 2.91 -0.93 2.36
C GLU A 52 2.29 -1.30 1.00
N ILE A 53 2.62 -0.53 -0.05
CA ILE A 53 2.06 -0.70 -1.39
C ILE A 53 3.19 -0.91 -2.38
N GLU A 54 3.18 -2.07 -3.03
CA GLU A 54 4.03 -2.37 -4.17
C GLU A 54 3.30 -2.05 -5.48
N ILE A 55 3.95 -1.36 -6.40
CA ILE A 55 3.36 -0.93 -7.67
C ILE A 55 3.86 -1.85 -8.78
N LYS A 56 2.94 -2.31 -9.62
CA LYS A 56 3.30 -3.03 -10.84
C LYS A 56 2.51 -2.52 -12.03
N ARG A 57 3.10 -2.61 -13.22
CA ARG A 57 2.32 -2.46 -14.45
C ARG A 57 1.23 -3.54 -14.52
N PRO A 58 0.08 -3.28 -15.15
CA PRO A 58 -0.92 -4.31 -15.42
C PRO A 58 -0.29 -5.52 -16.10
N GLY A 59 -0.58 -6.72 -15.59
CA GLY A 59 -0.01 -7.98 -16.09
C GLY A 59 1.38 -8.33 -15.55
N CYS A 60 2.01 -7.47 -14.74
CA CYS A 60 3.25 -7.79 -14.03
C CYS A 60 2.96 -8.20 -12.59
N THR A 61 3.79 -9.08 -12.03
CA THR A 61 3.66 -9.55 -10.65
C THR A 61 4.81 -9.06 -9.77
N ALA A 62 4.58 -9.02 -8.45
CA ALA A 62 5.65 -8.79 -7.48
C ALA A 62 6.63 -9.95 -7.42
N THR A 63 7.91 -9.64 -7.25
CA THR A 63 8.96 -10.65 -7.09
C THR A 63 8.75 -11.47 -5.80
N PRO A 64 9.30 -12.70 -5.70
CA PRO A 64 9.17 -13.51 -4.49
C PRO A 64 9.62 -12.78 -3.22
N LEU A 65 10.71 -12.00 -3.30
CA LEU A 65 11.21 -11.22 -2.16
C LEU A 65 10.23 -10.12 -1.74
N GLN A 66 9.67 -9.37 -2.71
CA GLN A 66 8.66 -8.34 -2.43
C GLN A 66 7.40 -8.93 -1.79
N GLN A 67 6.92 -10.07 -2.31
CA GLN A 67 5.80 -10.78 -1.71
C GLN A 67 6.11 -11.22 -0.27
N HIS A 68 7.33 -11.68 0.00
CA HIS A 68 7.76 -12.03 1.35
C HIS A 68 7.76 -10.81 2.29
N ARG A 69 8.27 -9.66 1.84
CA ARG A 69 8.26 -8.41 2.63
C ARG A 69 6.86 -7.91 2.93
N LEU A 70 5.97 -7.90 1.94
CA LEU A 70 4.56 -7.56 2.15
C LEU A 70 3.92 -8.49 3.20
N LYS A 71 4.17 -9.80 3.13
CA LYS A 71 3.67 -10.75 4.14
C LYS A 71 4.20 -10.47 5.55
N GLN A 72 5.46 -10.03 5.69
CA GLN A 72 6.02 -9.65 7.00
C GLN A 72 5.25 -8.46 7.60
N TRP A 73 5.04 -7.40 6.81
CA TRP A 73 4.28 -6.23 7.24
C TRP A 73 2.82 -6.53 7.54
N ALA A 74 2.17 -7.35 6.70
CA ALA A 74 0.79 -7.78 6.92
C ALA A 74 0.62 -8.52 8.26
N ARG A 75 1.56 -9.43 8.59
CA ARG A 75 1.59 -10.16 9.87
C ARG A 75 1.78 -9.23 11.07
N ALA A 76 2.45 -8.09 10.89
CA ALA A 76 2.60 -7.06 11.90
C ALA A 76 1.37 -6.11 12.00
N GLY A 77 0.34 -6.34 11.20
CA GLY A 77 -0.91 -5.57 11.21
C GLY A 77 -1.00 -4.47 10.16
N ALA A 78 -0.02 -4.30 9.28
CA ALA A 78 -0.11 -3.31 8.21
C ALA A 78 -1.11 -3.72 7.12
N LEU A 79 -1.68 -2.75 6.41
CA LEU A 79 -2.36 -2.99 5.13
C LEU A 79 -1.30 -3.16 4.05
N THR A 80 -1.36 -4.26 3.30
CA THR A 80 -0.34 -4.53 2.28
C THR A 80 -0.96 -4.99 0.99
N GLY A 81 -0.45 -4.52 -0.15
CA GLY A 81 -0.97 -4.94 -1.43
C GLY A 81 -0.03 -4.65 -2.59
N VAL A 82 -0.20 -5.44 -3.66
CA VAL A 82 0.31 -5.11 -4.99
C VAL A 82 -0.81 -4.42 -5.73
N VAL A 83 -0.53 -3.26 -6.33
CA VAL A 83 -1.54 -2.48 -7.05
C VAL A 83 -1.06 -2.10 -8.45
N HIS A 84 -2.02 -1.94 -9.35
CA HIS A 84 -1.79 -1.58 -10.75
C HIS A 84 -2.40 -0.23 -11.13
N SER A 85 -3.14 0.39 -10.21
CA SER A 85 -3.88 1.63 -10.45
C SER A 85 -4.12 2.45 -9.18
N ALA A 86 -4.47 3.73 -9.35
CA ALA A 86 -4.89 4.59 -8.24
C ALA A 86 -6.18 4.11 -7.57
N GLN A 87 -7.09 3.50 -8.33
CA GLN A 87 -8.34 2.95 -7.80
C GLN A 87 -8.06 1.78 -6.86
N GLU A 88 -7.22 0.82 -7.27
CA GLU A 88 -6.83 -0.30 -6.42
C GLU A 88 -6.12 0.16 -5.14
N ALA A 89 -5.25 1.16 -5.24
CA ALA A 89 -4.58 1.74 -4.07
C ALA A 89 -5.57 2.35 -3.07
N LEU A 90 -6.62 3.03 -3.54
CA LEU A 90 -7.68 3.57 -2.68
C LEU A 90 -8.54 2.45 -2.07
N GLN A 91 -8.89 1.43 -2.86
CA GLN A 91 -9.67 0.28 -2.39
C GLN A 91 -8.94 -0.46 -1.28
N LEU A 92 -7.64 -0.76 -1.45
CA LEU A 92 -6.81 -1.41 -0.44
C LEU A 92 -6.86 -0.68 0.91
N LEU A 93 -6.87 0.66 0.90
CA LEU A 93 -6.87 1.48 2.10
C LEU A 93 -8.27 1.67 2.72
N ASP A 94 -9.34 1.38 1.98
CA ASP A 94 -10.71 1.50 2.46
C ASP A 94 -11.27 0.18 3.02
N GLU A 95 -10.68 -0.97 2.67
CA GLU A 95 -11.04 -2.28 3.24
C GLU A 95 -10.88 -2.35 4.78
N ASP A 96 -10.04 -1.49 5.37
CA ASP A 96 -9.89 -1.37 6.82
C ASP A 96 -11.13 -0.77 7.52
N GLY A 97 -11.88 0.10 6.81
CA GLY A 97 -13.10 0.70 7.34
C GLY A 97 -14.23 -0.31 7.63
N LYS A 98 -14.10 -1.54 7.12
CA LYS A 98 -15.06 -2.64 7.35
C LYS A 98 -14.65 -3.59 8.48
N SER A 99 -13.38 -3.57 8.89
CA SER A 99 -12.84 -4.53 9.88
C SER A 99 -12.80 -3.99 11.31
N GLN A 100 -13.04 -2.69 11.51
CA GLN A 100 -13.02 -2.05 12.84
C GLN A 100 -14.38 -2.03 13.58
N HIS A 101 -15.42 -2.69 13.05
CA HIS A 101 -16.72 -2.82 13.74
C HIS A 101 -16.89 -4.12 14.55
N GLU A 102 -15.87 -4.97 14.59
CA GLU A 102 -15.82 -6.15 15.45
C GLU A 102 -14.57 -6.10 16.33
N LEU A 103 -14.60 -5.26 17.36
CA LEU A 103 -13.81 -5.52 18.57
C LEU A 103 -14.79 -5.61 19.73
N PRO A 104 -14.77 -6.70 20.53
CA PRO A 104 -15.59 -6.79 21.71
C PRO A 104 -15.17 -5.66 22.66
N VAL A 105 -16.16 -4.90 23.13
CA VAL A 105 -16.01 -4.05 24.30
C VAL A 105 -15.59 -4.98 25.43
N HIS A 106 -14.30 -5.04 25.73
CA HIS A 106 -13.84 -5.71 26.94
C HIS A 106 -14.40 -4.93 28.12
N ASP A 107 -15.38 -5.57 28.75
CA ASP A 107 -15.98 -5.16 30.00
C ASP A 107 -14.87 -4.90 31.02
N ARG A 108 -14.89 -3.70 31.60
CA ARG A 108 -13.98 -3.32 32.67
C ARG A 108 -14.46 -4.00 33.93
N ALA A 109 -13.66 -4.91 34.48
CA ALA A 109 -13.69 -5.26 35.89
C ALA A 109 -12.56 -4.53 36.61
#